data_AF-A0AB35ZG59-F1
#
_entry.id   AF-A0AB35ZG59-F1
#
_cell.length_a   1.000
_cell.length_b   1.000
_cell.length_c   1.000
_cell.angle_alpha   90.00
_cell.angle_beta   90.00
_cell.angle_gamma   90.00
#
_symmetry.space_group_name_H-M   'P 1'
#
loop_
_entity.id
_entity.type
_entity.pdbx_description
1 polymer ?
#
loop_
_entity_poly.entity_id
_entity_poly.type
_entity_poly.pdbx_seq_one_letter_code
_entity_poly.pdbx_strand_id
1 'polypeptide(L)'
;MTDLNIIRKNELDKILVALVKTLDITKTQFENLAKSYNAVGKYLESDPVFVPYHPVVSPQGSLRLGTIIQPINEGDDLDVDLVYRLIGKDISWTQKDIKKLVGERLKSHGVYSTMLDEEGRRCWTLLYRQDSDHIKEHYHMDILPSVADKEHNTRLQRVLTLNYSPDNVKQIAIRITDNEAIDYYTSTDTNSWLKSNPDGYAIWFASRCKNTTVIRESVMNTIMPIGQYAEERTTLQRIVQLLKRHRDIMFGEDENKPISIIITTLAGQAYNGETCLYDGLFNVIEKMEQNIHIDCNGNYVVSNPVNSEENFADKWAKYPKRKDNFFLWLKALKMLNSNLTNSKGLQLRESLGKTFGKNIVDKVFEDKTISHKADATSGKLRVASTGLLGSIGKTLNANNTFYGEE
;
A
#
# COMPACT_ATOMS: atom_id res chain seq x y z
N MET A 1 -23.41 12.50 22.18
CA MET A 1 -22.05 12.99 21.82
C MET A 1 -22.17 14.51 21.79
N THR A 2 -21.44 15.26 22.62
CA THR A 2 -21.54 16.73 22.70
C THR A 2 -21.07 17.39 21.40
N ASP A 3 -21.65 18.53 21.00
CA ASP A 3 -21.28 19.26 19.77
C ASP A 3 -19.77 19.55 19.68
N LEU A 4 -19.14 19.80 20.83
CA LEU A 4 -17.70 20.05 20.94
C LEU A 4 -16.84 18.84 20.50
N ASN A 5 -17.29 17.61 20.77
CA ASN A 5 -16.60 16.38 20.36
C ASN A 5 -16.70 16.15 18.84
N ILE A 6 -17.84 16.50 18.24
CA ILE A 6 -18.02 16.41 16.78
C ILE A 6 -17.11 17.41 16.06
N ILE A 7 -17.06 18.66 16.55
CA ILE A 7 -16.17 19.69 15.98
C ILE A 7 -14.71 19.24 16.05
N ARG A 8 -14.29 18.73 17.21
CA ARG A 8 -12.90 18.28 17.41
C ARG A 8 -12.53 17.13 16.48
N LYS A 9 -13.42 16.15 16.36
CA LYS A 9 -13.22 15.02 15.45
C LYS A 9 -13.11 15.47 14.00
N ASN A 10 -13.98 16.36 13.54
CA ASN A 10 -13.93 16.91 12.17
C ASN A 10 -12.63 17.68 11.91
N GLU A 11 -12.09 18.37 12.93
CA GLU A 11 -10.78 19.02 12.82
C GLU A 11 -9.65 17.99 12.64
N LEU A 12 -9.64 16.93 13.45
CA LEU A 12 -8.64 15.87 13.38
C LEU A 12 -8.71 15.12 12.05
N ASP A 13 -9.93 14.82 11.56
CA ASP A 13 -10.14 14.21 10.26
C ASP A 13 -9.52 15.03 9.13
N LYS A 14 -9.77 16.34 9.08
CA LYS A 14 -9.16 17.24 8.09
C LYS A 14 -7.62 17.23 8.14
N ILE A 15 -7.04 17.18 9.34
CA ILE A 15 -5.58 17.12 9.51
C ILE A 15 -5.05 15.78 9.00
N LEU A 16 -5.69 14.65 9.36
CA LEU A 16 -5.29 13.32 8.89
C LEU A 16 -5.41 13.20 7.37
N VAL A 17 -6.46 13.77 6.77
CA VAL A 17 -6.64 13.81 5.30
C VAL A 17 -5.54 14.65 4.64
N ALA A 18 -5.19 15.81 5.19
CA ALA A 18 -4.09 16.61 4.66
C ALA A 18 -2.74 15.88 4.78
N LEU A 19 -2.50 15.24 5.92
CA LEU A 19 -1.28 14.47 6.18
C LEU A 19 -1.13 13.30 5.23
N VAL A 20 -2.14 12.44 5.11
CA VAL A 20 -2.04 11.24 4.27
C VAL A 20 -1.81 11.58 2.79
N LYS A 21 -2.33 12.72 2.30
CA LYS A 21 -2.06 13.21 0.94
C LYS A 21 -0.58 13.53 0.71
N THR A 22 0.15 13.96 1.74
CA THR A 22 1.61 14.20 1.61
C THR A 22 2.42 12.91 1.44
N LEU A 23 1.83 11.75 1.76
CA LEU A 23 2.47 10.45 1.61
C LEU A 23 2.36 9.90 0.19
N ASP A 24 1.55 10.51 -0.68
CA ASP A 24 1.35 9.99 -2.03
C ASP A 24 2.60 10.16 -2.90
N ILE A 25 2.83 9.18 -3.77
CA ILE A 25 3.74 9.39 -4.90
C ILE A 25 3.13 10.43 -5.85
N THR A 26 3.98 11.29 -6.38
CA THR A 26 3.57 12.29 -7.35
C THR A 26 3.11 11.61 -8.65
N LYS A 27 2.29 12.29 -9.44
CA LYS A 27 1.87 11.81 -10.76
C LYS A 27 3.08 11.52 -11.66
N THR A 28 4.08 12.40 -11.66
CA THR A 28 5.33 12.23 -12.41
C THR A 28 6.10 10.98 -11.97
N GLN A 29 6.25 10.75 -10.66
CA GLN A 29 6.88 9.52 -10.15
C GLN A 29 6.11 8.28 -10.62
N PHE A 30 4.78 8.27 -10.52
CA PHE A 30 3.97 7.16 -11.02
C PHE A 30 4.15 6.93 -12.52
N GLU A 31 4.13 7.98 -13.34
CA GLU A 31 4.32 7.89 -14.79
C GLU A 31 5.71 7.35 -15.14
N ASN A 32 6.75 7.75 -14.40
CA ASN A 32 8.11 7.24 -14.55
C ASN A 32 8.23 5.75 -14.15
N LEU A 33 7.60 5.34 -13.04
CA LEU A 33 7.51 3.94 -12.63
C LEU A 33 6.78 3.11 -13.70
N ALA A 34 5.64 3.62 -14.17
CA ALA A 34 4.84 2.99 -15.22
C ALA A 34 5.59 2.82 -16.53
N LYS A 35 6.31 3.85 -16.97
CA LYS A 35 7.15 3.77 -18.15
C LYS A 35 8.22 2.68 -18.00
N SER A 36 8.81 2.57 -16.80
CA SER A 36 9.93 1.66 -16.53
C SER A 36 9.48 0.20 -16.46
N TYR A 37 8.46 -0.13 -15.67
CA TYR A 37 7.99 -1.52 -15.62
C TYR A 37 7.37 -1.97 -16.93
N ASN A 38 6.76 -1.08 -17.72
CA ASN A 38 6.26 -1.43 -19.05
C ASN A 38 7.39 -1.71 -20.05
N ALA A 39 8.54 -1.02 -19.92
CA ALA A 39 9.71 -1.31 -20.76
C ALA A 39 10.30 -2.70 -20.44
N VAL A 40 10.48 -3.00 -19.14
CA VAL A 40 10.92 -4.33 -18.69
C VAL A 40 9.91 -5.40 -19.10
N GLY A 41 8.61 -5.12 -18.94
CA GLY A 41 7.52 -5.99 -19.36
C GLY A 41 7.61 -6.38 -20.83
N LYS A 42 7.66 -5.39 -21.74
CA LYS A 42 7.80 -5.63 -23.18
C LYS A 42 9.03 -6.45 -23.54
N TYR A 43 10.15 -6.23 -22.84
CA TYR A 43 11.37 -6.98 -23.09
C TYR A 43 11.27 -8.46 -22.67
N LEU A 44 10.65 -8.73 -21.52
CA LEU A 44 10.41 -10.10 -21.04
C LEU A 44 9.35 -10.82 -21.87
N GLU A 45 8.24 -10.14 -22.18
CA GLU A 45 7.11 -10.70 -22.93
C GLU A 45 7.48 -11.06 -24.38
N SER A 46 8.52 -10.44 -24.93
CA SER A 46 9.03 -10.71 -26.28
C SER A 46 10.10 -11.83 -26.33
N ASP A 47 10.38 -12.49 -25.20
CA ASP A 47 11.32 -13.61 -25.18
C ASP A 47 10.79 -14.79 -26.03
N PRO A 48 11.50 -15.20 -27.11
CA PRO A 48 11.08 -16.31 -27.96
C PRO A 48 10.85 -17.63 -27.21
N VAL A 49 11.55 -17.85 -26.10
CA VAL A 49 11.39 -19.03 -25.24
C VAL A 49 10.03 -19.04 -24.55
N PHE A 50 9.53 -17.85 -24.18
CA PHE A 50 8.30 -17.72 -23.40
C PHE A 50 7.07 -17.35 -24.22
N VAL A 51 7.22 -16.73 -25.40
CA VAL A 51 6.12 -16.34 -26.30
C VAL A 51 5.06 -17.45 -26.50
N PRO A 52 5.41 -18.74 -26.69
CA PRO A 52 4.41 -19.82 -26.79
C PRO A 52 3.49 -19.97 -25.57
N TYR A 53 3.92 -19.47 -24.41
CA TYR A 53 3.19 -19.50 -23.14
C TYR A 53 2.53 -18.16 -22.80
N HIS A 54 2.37 -17.24 -23.76
CA HIS A 54 1.61 -15.99 -23.60
C HIS A 54 2.00 -15.20 -22.33
N PRO A 55 3.28 -14.80 -22.20
CA PRO A 55 3.78 -14.13 -21.01
C PRO A 55 3.08 -12.79 -20.80
N VAL A 56 2.82 -12.46 -19.53
CA VAL A 56 2.27 -11.16 -19.12
C VAL A 56 3.00 -10.66 -17.89
N VAL A 57 3.51 -9.43 -17.94
CA VAL A 57 4.01 -8.68 -16.78
C VAL A 57 2.90 -7.78 -16.26
N SER A 58 2.66 -7.84 -14.95
CA SER A 58 1.67 -6.98 -14.30
C SER A 58 2.13 -6.53 -12.91
N PRO A 59 1.79 -5.31 -12.48
CA PRO A 59 2.11 -4.86 -11.12
C PRO A 59 1.32 -5.64 -10.08
N GLN A 60 1.91 -5.81 -8.90
CA GLN A 60 1.28 -6.34 -7.70
C GLN A 60 1.60 -5.46 -6.48
N GLY A 61 1.32 -5.96 -5.28
CA GLY A 61 1.72 -5.31 -4.04
C GLY A 61 1.14 -3.92 -3.85
N SER A 62 1.90 -3.03 -3.22
CA SER A 62 1.41 -1.72 -2.78
C SER A 62 1.04 -0.79 -3.94
N LEU A 63 1.74 -0.91 -5.08
CA LEU A 63 1.44 -0.18 -6.30
C LEU A 63 0.05 -0.54 -6.82
N ARG A 64 -0.24 -1.84 -6.95
CA ARG A 64 -1.54 -2.32 -7.42
C ARG A 64 -2.68 -1.97 -6.47
N LEU A 65 -2.45 -2.03 -5.17
CA LEU A 65 -3.47 -1.71 -4.17
C LEU A 65 -3.70 -0.20 -4.02
N GLY A 66 -2.87 0.65 -4.64
CA GLY A 66 -2.89 2.10 -4.45
C GLY A 66 -2.51 2.53 -3.04
N THR A 67 -1.67 1.74 -2.35
CA THR A 67 -1.22 1.97 -0.96
C THR A 67 0.29 2.20 -0.87
N ILE A 68 0.95 2.44 -2.00
CA ILE A 68 2.33 2.93 -2.05
C ILE A 68 2.41 4.28 -1.31
N ILE A 69 3.52 4.49 -0.59
CA ILE A 69 3.79 5.72 0.16
C ILE A 69 5.21 6.20 -0.14
N GLN A 70 5.43 7.50 -0.05
CA GLN A 70 6.77 8.08 -0.05
C GLN A 70 7.57 7.50 1.13
N PRO A 71 8.85 7.13 0.90
CA PRO A 71 9.72 6.71 1.98
C PRO A 71 9.95 7.81 3.03
N ILE A 72 10.59 7.46 4.14
CA ILE A 72 10.91 8.45 5.18
C ILE A 72 12.08 9.31 4.73
N ASN A 73 13.15 8.67 4.28
CA ASN A 73 14.32 9.37 3.81
C ASN A 73 14.15 9.62 2.31
N GLU A 74 14.60 10.79 1.85
CA GLU A 74 14.53 11.12 0.42
C GLU A 74 15.44 10.23 -0.44
N GLY A 75 16.32 9.46 0.21
CA GLY A 75 17.28 8.51 -0.34
C GLY A 75 16.79 7.08 -0.53
N ASP A 76 15.65 6.73 0.07
CA ASP A 76 15.20 5.34 0.03
C ASP A 76 14.40 5.07 -1.27
N ASP A 77 14.52 3.84 -1.75
CA ASP A 77 13.90 3.38 -2.98
C ASP A 77 12.38 3.14 -2.85
N LEU A 78 11.66 3.29 -3.95
CA LEU A 78 10.29 2.81 -4.07
C LEU A 78 10.27 1.33 -4.49
N ASP A 79 9.50 0.51 -3.76
CA ASP A 79 9.30 -0.90 -4.12
C ASP A 79 8.24 -1.06 -5.23
N VAL A 80 8.63 -1.70 -6.33
CA VAL A 80 7.76 -2.07 -7.45
C VAL A 80 7.73 -3.58 -7.60
N ASP A 81 6.69 -4.19 -7.04
CA ASP A 81 6.46 -5.63 -7.21
C ASP A 81 5.77 -5.92 -8.56
N LEU A 82 6.34 -6.82 -9.35
CA LEU A 82 5.82 -7.30 -10.62
C LEU A 82 5.62 -8.82 -10.60
N VAL A 83 4.59 -9.28 -11.28
CA VAL A 83 4.36 -10.70 -11.58
C VAL A 83 4.62 -10.91 -13.06
N TYR A 84 5.57 -11.79 -13.38
CA TYR A 84 5.78 -12.32 -14.72
C TYR A 84 5.06 -13.66 -14.84
N ARG A 85 3.90 -13.66 -15.50
CA ARG A 85 2.98 -14.80 -15.56
C ARG A 85 3.00 -15.47 -16.92
N LEU A 86 3.25 -16.77 -16.93
CA LEU A 86 3.09 -17.64 -18.08
C LEU A 86 1.75 -18.38 -18.02
N ILE A 87 1.15 -18.66 -19.18
CA ILE A 87 0.02 -19.59 -19.35
C ILE A 87 0.57 -20.96 -19.72
N GLY A 88 0.62 -21.85 -18.73
CA GLY A 88 1.35 -23.11 -18.83
C GLY A 88 2.87 -22.93 -18.87
N LYS A 89 3.58 -24.03 -19.15
CA LYS A 89 5.03 -24.09 -19.29
C LYS A 89 5.43 -25.33 -20.09
N ASP A 90 6.69 -25.47 -20.45
CA ASP A 90 7.21 -26.74 -20.94
C ASP A 90 7.04 -27.83 -19.87
N ILE A 91 6.66 -29.03 -20.28
CA ILE A 91 6.38 -30.13 -19.36
C ILE A 91 7.64 -30.56 -18.59
N SER A 92 8.82 -30.35 -19.16
CA SER A 92 10.11 -30.68 -18.54
C SER A 92 10.62 -29.62 -17.56
N TRP A 93 10.09 -28.39 -17.60
CA TRP A 93 10.62 -27.30 -16.77
C TRP A 93 10.23 -27.43 -15.29
N THR A 94 11.22 -27.21 -14.43
CA THR A 94 11.05 -27.04 -12.99
C THR A 94 10.92 -25.56 -12.62
N GLN A 95 10.71 -25.26 -11.33
CA GLN A 95 10.75 -23.88 -10.83
C GLN A 95 12.11 -23.22 -11.14
N LYS A 96 13.19 -23.99 -10.96
CA LYS A 96 14.56 -23.56 -11.24
C LYS A 96 14.79 -23.22 -12.71
N ASP A 97 14.23 -23.98 -13.64
CA ASP A 97 14.42 -23.73 -15.07
C ASP A 97 13.74 -22.43 -15.49
N ILE A 98 12.50 -22.20 -15.07
CA ILE A 98 11.79 -20.94 -15.35
C ILE A 98 12.57 -19.76 -14.75
N LYS A 99 12.93 -19.86 -13.46
CA LYS A 99 13.63 -18.77 -12.78
C LYS A 99 14.98 -18.47 -13.43
N LYS A 100 15.74 -19.51 -13.80
CA LYS A 100 17.01 -19.38 -14.51
C LYS A 100 16.83 -18.71 -15.87
N LEU A 101 15.89 -19.17 -16.70
CA LEU A 101 15.64 -18.63 -18.04
C LEU A 101 15.23 -17.15 -17.99
N VAL A 102 14.40 -16.76 -17.02
CA VAL A 102 14.06 -15.34 -16.80
C VAL A 102 15.31 -14.53 -16.42
N GLY A 103 16.16 -15.06 -15.53
CA GLY A 103 17.41 -14.41 -15.15
C GLY A 103 18.38 -14.26 -16.33
N GLU A 104 18.52 -15.29 -17.17
CA GLU A 104 19.33 -15.25 -18.39
C GLU A 104 18.80 -14.22 -19.39
N ARG A 105 17.47 -14.12 -19.54
CA ARG A 105 16.84 -13.08 -20.35
C ARG A 105 17.20 -11.69 -19.86
N LEU A 106 17.11 -11.42 -18.55
CA LEU A 106 17.51 -10.13 -17.97
C LEU A 106 19.01 -9.84 -18.16
N LYS A 107 19.87 -10.84 -17.91
CA LYS A 107 21.34 -10.74 -18.06
C LYS A 107 21.79 -10.54 -19.51
N SER A 108 21.00 -10.97 -20.49
CA SER A 108 21.33 -10.76 -21.91
C SER A 108 21.03 -9.34 -22.40
N HIS A 109 20.29 -8.53 -21.64
CA HIS A 109 20.05 -7.13 -22.00
C HIS A 109 21.22 -6.24 -21.56
N GLY A 110 21.71 -5.39 -22.46
CA GLY A 110 22.85 -4.50 -22.16
C GLY A 110 22.62 -3.62 -20.92
N VAL A 111 21.44 -2.99 -20.83
CA VAL A 111 21.09 -2.11 -19.70
C VAL A 111 20.59 -2.86 -18.44
N TYR A 112 19.71 -3.86 -18.56
CA TYR A 112 19.15 -4.51 -17.37
C TYR A 112 20.14 -5.40 -16.65
N SER A 113 21.13 -5.95 -17.36
CA SER A 113 22.21 -6.72 -16.75
C SER A 113 23.03 -5.91 -15.75
N THR A 114 23.25 -4.63 -16.00
CA THR A 114 24.00 -3.74 -15.08
C THR A 114 23.17 -3.29 -13.89
N MET A 115 21.84 -3.40 -13.98
CA MET A 115 20.90 -3.06 -12.91
C MET A 115 20.50 -4.27 -12.06
N LEU A 116 20.86 -5.49 -12.48
CA LEU A 116 20.39 -6.72 -11.87
C LEU A 116 21.13 -6.98 -10.55
N ASP A 117 20.36 -7.14 -9.48
CA ASP A 117 20.87 -7.56 -8.18
C ASP A 117 21.07 -9.10 -8.12
N GLU A 118 21.55 -9.59 -6.97
CA GLU A 118 21.63 -11.01 -6.69
C GLU A 118 20.26 -11.72 -6.81
N GLU A 119 20.29 -13.03 -7.10
CA GLU A 119 19.06 -13.81 -7.22
C GLU A 119 18.34 -13.90 -5.86
N GLY A 120 17.26 -13.12 -5.71
CA GLY A 120 16.37 -13.19 -4.54
C GLY A 120 15.65 -14.54 -4.44
N ARG A 121 15.05 -14.87 -3.30
CA ARG A 121 14.41 -16.19 -3.07
C ARG A 121 13.37 -16.56 -4.15
N ARG A 122 12.49 -15.61 -4.47
CA ARG A 122 11.35 -15.83 -5.39
C ARG A 122 11.44 -14.97 -6.65
N CYS A 123 12.02 -13.79 -6.56
CA CYS A 123 12.07 -12.80 -7.63
C CYS A 123 13.50 -12.55 -8.14
N TRP A 124 13.58 -11.88 -9.28
CA TRP A 124 14.76 -11.15 -9.74
C TRP A 124 14.55 -9.66 -9.48
N THR A 125 15.56 -8.97 -8.96
CA THR A 125 15.43 -7.55 -8.58
C THR A 125 16.29 -6.69 -9.50
N LEU A 126 15.70 -5.64 -10.07
CA LEU A 126 16.45 -4.59 -10.78
C LEU A 126 16.55 -3.36 -9.87
N LEU A 127 17.78 -2.92 -9.60
CA LEU A 127 18.12 -1.66 -8.96
C LEU A 127 18.06 -0.56 -10.02
N TYR A 128 16.89 0.03 -10.18
CA TYR A 128 16.61 0.90 -11.31
C TYR A 128 16.88 2.37 -10.95
N ARG A 129 17.40 3.13 -11.91
CA ARG A 129 17.71 4.57 -11.78
C ARG A 129 18.67 4.94 -10.63
N GLN A 130 19.50 4.01 -10.16
CA GLN A 130 20.51 4.28 -9.12
C GLN A 130 21.53 5.38 -9.50
N ASP A 131 21.80 5.55 -10.80
CA ASP A 131 22.71 6.58 -11.31
C ASP A 131 22.02 7.93 -11.59
N SER A 132 20.76 8.11 -11.17
CA SER A 132 20.00 9.35 -11.40
C SER A 132 20.40 10.43 -10.39
N ASP A 133 20.64 11.66 -10.86
CA ASP A 133 20.79 12.83 -9.99
C ASP A 133 19.51 13.13 -9.17
N HIS A 134 18.39 12.55 -9.58
CA HIS A 134 17.11 12.61 -8.86
C HIS A 134 16.92 11.37 -8.00
N ILE A 135 17.44 11.43 -6.77
CA ILE A 135 17.37 10.38 -5.76
C ILE A 135 15.94 9.87 -5.51
N LYS A 136 14.93 10.75 -5.64
CA LYS A 136 13.49 10.41 -5.52
C LYS A 136 12.92 9.56 -6.67
N GLU A 137 13.77 9.18 -7.62
CA GLU A 137 13.46 8.28 -8.73
C GLU A 137 14.17 6.94 -8.62
N HIS A 138 14.80 6.61 -7.49
CA HIS A 138 15.34 5.26 -7.28
C HIS A 138 14.19 4.29 -6.97
N TYR A 139 14.26 3.10 -7.56
CA TYR A 139 13.29 2.04 -7.27
C TYR A 139 13.88 0.65 -7.42
N HIS A 140 13.45 -0.24 -6.52
CA HIS A 140 13.64 -1.67 -6.62
C HIS A 140 12.48 -2.28 -7.39
N MET A 141 12.78 -3.01 -8.48
CA MET A 141 11.77 -3.69 -9.28
C MET A 141 11.90 -5.20 -9.13
N ASP A 142 11.01 -5.79 -8.35
CA ASP A 142 10.97 -7.22 -8.07
C ASP A 142 10.11 -7.94 -9.11
N ILE A 143 10.71 -8.83 -9.89
CA ILE A 143 10.05 -9.58 -10.95
C ILE A 143 9.88 -11.01 -10.48
N LEU A 144 8.64 -11.41 -10.18
CA LEU A 144 8.27 -12.75 -9.72
C LEU A 144 7.84 -13.66 -10.88
N PRO A 145 8.63 -14.66 -11.29
CA PRO A 145 8.20 -15.66 -12.26
C PRO A 145 7.07 -16.52 -11.71
N SER A 146 6.08 -16.78 -12.56
CA SER A 146 4.90 -17.55 -12.19
C SER A 146 4.26 -18.25 -13.38
N VAL A 147 3.49 -19.29 -13.08
CA VAL A 147 2.74 -20.09 -14.05
C VAL A 147 1.28 -20.16 -13.63
N ALA A 148 0.39 -19.95 -14.58
CA ALA A 148 -1.05 -20.15 -14.43
C ALA A 148 -1.53 -21.25 -15.37
N ASP A 149 -2.68 -21.85 -15.06
CA ASP A 149 -3.29 -22.83 -15.96
C ASP A 149 -3.90 -22.16 -17.21
N LYS A 150 -4.26 -22.98 -18.20
CA LYS A 150 -4.79 -22.52 -19.50
C LYS A 150 -6.11 -21.76 -19.41
N GLU A 151 -6.91 -22.01 -18.37
CA GLU A 151 -8.20 -21.38 -18.16
C GLU A 151 -8.11 -20.09 -17.33
N HIS A 152 -6.93 -19.76 -16.80
CA HIS A 152 -6.73 -18.62 -15.91
C HIS A 152 -7.28 -17.30 -16.50
N ASN A 153 -6.94 -16.97 -17.75
CA ASN A 153 -7.38 -15.72 -18.37
C ASN A 153 -8.91 -15.67 -18.51
N THR A 154 -9.56 -16.79 -18.88
CA THR A 154 -11.02 -16.89 -18.96
C THR A 154 -11.67 -16.67 -17.59
N ARG A 155 -11.11 -17.30 -16.54
CA ARG A 155 -11.62 -17.13 -15.17
C ARG A 155 -11.38 -15.72 -14.65
N LEU A 156 -10.25 -15.10 -14.96
CA LEU A 156 -9.94 -13.72 -14.60
C LEU A 156 -10.95 -12.76 -15.23
N GLN A 157 -11.22 -12.85 -16.53
CA GLN A 157 -12.24 -12.04 -17.20
C GLN A 157 -13.62 -12.20 -16.57
N ARG A 158 -13.99 -13.43 -16.20
CA ARG A 158 -15.25 -13.70 -15.48
C ARG A 158 -15.28 -13.06 -14.09
N VAL A 159 -14.19 -13.11 -13.33
CA VAL A 159 -14.11 -12.49 -11.99
C VAL A 159 -14.18 -10.96 -12.09
N LEU A 160 -13.62 -10.37 -13.15
CA LEU A 160 -13.62 -8.91 -13.36
C LEU A 160 -15.01 -8.37 -13.72
N THR A 161 -15.87 -9.19 -14.34
CA THR A 161 -17.22 -8.80 -14.79
C THR A 161 -18.32 -9.14 -13.79
N LEU A 162 -18.08 -10.09 -12.88
CA LEU A 162 -19.05 -10.52 -11.88
C LEU A 162 -18.90 -9.78 -10.55
N ASN A 163 -19.93 -9.92 -9.70
CA ASN A 163 -19.82 -9.54 -8.30
C ASN A 163 -18.73 -10.37 -7.60
N TYR A 164 -17.96 -9.71 -6.72
CA TYR A 164 -17.01 -10.38 -5.84
C TYR A 164 -17.58 -11.66 -5.23
N SER A 165 -16.87 -12.76 -5.43
CA SER A 165 -17.14 -14.07 -4.83
C SER A 165 -15.81 -14.67 -4.40
N PRO A 166 -15.65 -15.05 -3.12
CA PRO A 166 -14.44 -15.72 -2.65
C PRO A 166 -14.09 -16.96 -3.48
N ASP A 167 -15.09 -17.74 -3.89
CA ASP A 167 -14.89 -18.98 -4.62
C ASP A 167 -14.43 -18.74 -6.06
N ASN A 168 -14.93 -17.69 -6.71
CA ASN A 168 -14.47 -17.31 -8.05
C ASN A 168 -13.03 -16.79 -8.00
N VAL A 169 -12.71 -16.00 -6.98
CA VAL A 169 -11.37 -15.42 -6.80
C VAL A 169 -10.33 -16.50 -6.52
N LYS A 170 -10.64 -17.55 -5.75
CA LYS A 170 -9.69 -18.66 -5.51
C LYS A 170 -9.28 -19.40 -6.79
N GLN A 171 -10.10 -19.38 -7.84
CA GLN A 171 -9.86 -20.11 -9.09
C GLN A 171 -8.89 -19.41 -10.06
N ILE A 172 -8.48 -18.17 -9.75
CA ILE A 172 -7.49 -17.41 -10.54
C ILE A 172 -6.10 -17.41 -9.88
N ALA A 173 -5.86 -18.31 -8.92
CA ALA A 173 -4.54 -18.48 -8.32
C ALA A 173 -3.48 -18.87 -9.37
N ILE A 174 -2.25 -18.51 -9.06
CA ILE A 174 -1.03 -18.79 -9.83
C ILE A 174 -0.06 -19.60 -9.00
N ARG A 175 0.94 -20.16 -9.66
CA ARG A 175 2.04 -20.92 -9.06
C ARG A 175 3.33 -20.14 -9.23
N ILE A 176 4.10 -19.98 -8.17
CA ILE A 176 5.27 -19.10 -8.15
C ILE A 176 6.55 -19.89 -7.94
N THR A 177 7.68 -19.34 -8.39
CA THR A 177 9.00 -19.92 -8.11
C THR A 177 9.46 -19.59 -6.70
N ASP A 178 10.07 -20.57 -6.02
CA ASP A 178 10.66 -20.41 -4.70
C ASP A 178 11.92 -21.28 -4.58
N ASN A 179 13.11 -20.66 -4.54
CA ASN A 179 14.37 -21.42 -4.50
C ASN A 179 14.66 -22.11 -3.17
N GLU A 180 13.83 -21.87 -2.13
CA GLU A 180 13.85 -22.62 -0.88
C GLU A 180 12.82 -23.78 -0.88
N ALA A 181 12.06 -23.99 -1.95
CA ALA A 181 11.16 -25.13 -2.06
C ALA A 181 11.95 -26.45 -2.13
N ILE A 182 11.47 -27.47 -1.42
CA ILE A 182 12.12 -28.80 -1.35
C ILE A 182 12.27 -29.41 -2.75
N ASP A 183 11.33 -29.14 -3.64
CA ASP A 183 11.23 -29.69 -4.99
C ASP A 183 11.65 -28.70 -6.09
N TYR A 184 12.34 -27.60 -5.72
CA TYR A 184 12.74 -26.52 -6.64
C TYR A 184 13.49 -27.01 -7.89
N TYR A 185 14.38 -28.00 -7.72
CA TYR A 185 15.23 -28.55 -8.78
C TYR A 185 14.61 -29.75 -9.53
N THR A 186 13.53 -30.33 -9.04
CA THR A 186 13.07 -31.66 -9.45
C THR A 186 11.62 -31.71 -9.88
N SER A 187 10.73 -30.91 -9.28
CA SER A 187 9.30 -30.98 -9.61
C SER A 187 9.00 -30.26 -10.92
N THR A 188 8.46 -31.02 -11.87
CA THR A 188 7.85 -30.52 -13.09
C THR A 188 6.32 -30.37 -12.97
N ASP A 189 5.72 -30.89 -11.89
CA ASP A 189 4.30 -30.74 -11.61
C ASP A 189 4.01 -29.36 -11.00
N THR A 190 3.36 -28.51 -11.79
CA THR A 190 3.02 -27.14 -11.38
C THR A 190 2.07 -27.10 -10.19
N ASN A 191 1.28 -28.16 -9.94
CA ASN A 191 0.36 -28.19 -8.81
C ASN A 191 1.06 -28.35 -7.46
N SER A 192 2.29 -28.90 -7.43
CA SER A 192 3.10 -28.99 -6.21
C SER A 192 3.75 -27.65 -5.84
N TRP A 193 3.85 -26.72 -6.78
CA TRP A 193 4.53 -25.45 -6.57
C TRP A 193 3.72 -24.53 -5.64
N LEU A 194 4.42 -23.59 -5.01
CA LEU A 194 3.81 -22.66 -4.07
C LEU A 194 2.70 -21.85 -4.75
N LYS A 195 1.53 -21.83 -4.12
CA LYS A 195 0.32 -21.15 -4.60
C LYS A 195 0.31 -19.70 -4.14
N SER A 196 0.01 -18.78 -5.05
CA SER A 196 -0.22 -17.36 -4.75
C SER A 196 -1.41 -16.83 -5.53
N ASN A 197 -1.99 -15.71 -5.12
CA ASN A 197 -3.14 -15.11 -5.80
C ASN A 197 -3.15 -13.58 -5.69
N PRO A 198 -2.17 -12.88 -6.30
CA PRO A 198 -2.06 -11.42 -6.21
C PRO A 198 -3.25 -10.70 -6.87
N ASP A 199 -3.75 -11.22 -7.99
CA ASP A 199 -4.97 -10.71 -8.64
C ASP A 199 -6.17 -10.80 -7.70
N GLY A 200 -6.36 -11.98 -7.12
CA GLY A 200 -7.44 -12.23 -6.19
C GLY A 200 -7.37 -11.34 -4.95
N TYR A 201 -6.17 -11.16 -4.39
CA TYR A 201 -5.97 -10.30 -3.23
C TYR A 201 -6.35 -8.85 -3.53
N ALA A 202 -5.96 -8.33 -4.70
CA ALA A 202 -6.36 -6.99 -5.14
C ALA A 202 -7.88 -6.85 -5.28
N ILE A 203 -8.55 -7.85 -5.88
CA ILE A 203 -10.01 -7.91 -6.01
C ILE A 203 -10.71 -8.00 -4.64
N TRP A 204 -10.15 -8.76 -3.71
CA TRP A 204 -10.64 -8.82 -2.34
C TRP A 204 -10.50 -7.46 -1.65
N PHE A 205 -9.32 -6.84 -1.69
CA PHE A 205 -9.09 -5.53 -1.07
C PHE A 205 -10.02 -4.46 -1.65
N ALA A 206 -10.19 -4.46 -2.97
CA ALA A 206 -11.17 -3.63 -3.68
C ALA A 206 -12.60 -3.82 -3.18
N SER A 207 -12.98 -5.05 -2.84
CA SER A 207 -14.29 -5.35 -2.27
C SER A 207 -14.51 -4.73 -0.88
N ARG A 208 -13.43 -4.49 -0.12
CA ARG A 208 -13.44 -3.89 1.22
C ARG A 208 -13.52 -2.37 1.19
N CYS A 209 -13.07 -1.73 0.10
CA CYS A 209 -13.08 -0.27 -0.06
C CYS A 209 -14.49 0.36 -0.25
N LYS A 210 -15.59 -0.40 -0.16
CA LYS A 210 -16.92 0.03 -0.66
C LYS A 210 -17.72 0.86 0.35
N ASN A 211 -18.11 2.07 -0.07
CA ASN A 211 -19.34 2.73 0.40
C ASN A 211 -20.01 3.66 -0.63
N THR A 212 -19.98 3.34 -1.92
CA THR A 212 -20.80 4.05 -2.92
C THR A 212 -21.28 3.09 -4.00
N THR A 213 -22.60 3.05 -4.17
CA THR A 213 -23.36 2.22 -5.11
C THR A 213 -22.99 2.47 -6.59
N VAL A 214 -22.18 3.50 -6.87
CA VAL A 214 -21.69 3.90 -8.21
C VAL A 214 -20.34 3.27 -8.55
N ILE A 215 -19.65 2.64 -7.60
CA ILE A 215 -18.22 2.31 -7.73
C ILE A 215 -18.01 0.78 -7.69
N ARG A 216 -18.63 0.05 -8.62
CA ARG A 216 -18.32 -1.38 -8.84
C ARG A 216 -17.69 -1.59 -10.21
N GLU A 217 -18.19 -0.91 -11.25
CA GLU A 217 -17.54 -0.82 -12.56
C GLU A 217 -16.27 0.06 -12.50
N SER A 218 -16.28 1.13 -11.69
CA SER A 218 -15.14 2.05 -11.58
C SER A 218 -14.04 1.59 -10.61
N VAL A 219 -14.34 0.80 -9.57
CA VAL A 219 -13.31 0.30 -8.62
C VAL A 219 -12.38 -0.72 -9.29
N MET A 220 -12.88 -1.52 -10.23
CA MET A 220 -12.01 -2.33 -11.10
C MET A 220 -11.11 -1.40 -11.92
N ASN A 221 -11.63 -0.35 -12.55
CA ASN A 221 -10.79 0.61 -13.30
C ASN A 221 -9.87 1.49 -12.42
N THR A 222 -10.13 1.64 -11.11
CA THR A 222 -9.34 2.46 -10.16
C THR A 222 -8.37 1.65 -9.30
N ILE A 223 -8.61 0.36 -9.08
CA ILE A 223 -7.69 -0.57 -8.41
C ILE A 223 -6.94 -1.45 -9.44
N MET A 224 -7.41 -1.46 -10.70
CA MET A 224 -6.74 -2.00 -11.88
C MET A 224 -6.64 -1.00 -13.06
N PRO A 225 -6.22 0.27 -12.87
CA PRO A 225 -5.66 0.99 -13.98
C PRO A 225 -4.27 0.41 -14.17
N ILE A 226 -4.14 -0.64 -14.98
CA ILE A 226 -2.82 -1.00 -15.49
C ILE A 226 -2.33 0.24 -16.24
N GLY A 227 -1.44 1.01 -15.60
CA GLY A 227 -0.86 2.22 -16.16
C GLY A 227 -1.64 3.54 -16.00
N GLN A 228 -2.63 3.70 -15.10
CA GLN A 228 -3.22 5.03 -14.83
C GLN A 228 -3.10 5.47 -13.37
N TYR A 229 -2.73 6.72 -13.17
CA TYR A 229 -2.68 7.35 -11.86
C TYR A 229 -4.10 7.68 -11.41
N ALA A 230 -4.58 7.01 -10.36
CA ALA A 230 -5.79 7.46 -9.69
C ALA A 230 -5.46 8.68 -8.82
N GLU A 231 -6.19 9.78 -8.98
CA GLU A 231 -6.00 10.99 -8.16
C GLU A 231 -6.62 10.83 -6.78
N GLU A 232 -7.78 10.17 -6.72
CA GLU A 232 -8.50 9.90 -5.47
C GLU A 232 -8.17 8.51 -4.91
N ARG A 233 -8.19 8.42 -3.58
CA ARG A 233 -7.98 7.17 -2.83
C ARG A 233 -9.13 6.99 -1.86
N THR A 234 -9.55 5.74 -1.71
CA THR A 234 -10.59 5.35 -0.75
C THR A 234 -10.13 5.52 0.68
N THR A 235 -11.06 5.66 1.62
CA THR A 235 -10.76 5.78 3.04
C THR A 235 -9.91 4.61 3.55
N LEU A 236 -10.18 3.38 3.12
CA LEU A 236 -9.37 2.21 3.49
C LEU A 236 -7.92 2.31 2.98
N GLN A 237 -7.70 2.77 1.74
CA GLN A 237 -6.34 2.99 1.23
C GLN A 237 -5.61 4.03 2.08
N ARG A 238 -6.28 5.14 2.44
CA ARG A 238 -5.71 6.17 3.32
C ARG A 238 -5.36 5.63 4.71
N ILE A 239 -6.21 4.79 5.29
CA ILE A 239 -5.94 4.10 6.56
C ILE A 239 -4.68 3.26 6.44
N VAL A 240 -4.57 2.42 5.40
CA VAL A 240 -3.38 1.57 5.19
C VAL A 240 -2.11 2.40 5.03
N GLN A 241 -2.16 3.52 4.29
CA GLN A 241 -1.02 4.43 4.13
C GLN A 241 -0.56 5.01 5.48
N LEU A 242 -1.49 5.47 6.33
CA LEU A 242 -1.18 5.98 7.67
C LEU A 242 -0.57 4.90 8.58
N LEU A 243 -1.11 3.69 8.54
CA LEU A 243 -0.61 2.55 9.33
C LEU A 243 0.81 2.17 8.90
N LYS A 244 1.07 2.08 7.60
CA LYS A 244 2.40 1.83 7.05
C LYS A 244 3.38 2.94 7.44
N ARG A 245 2.98 4.21 7.30
CA ARG A 245 3.83 5.34 7.68
C ARG A 245 4.20 5.31 9.16
N HIS A 246 3.23 5.04 10.04
CA HIS A 246 3.50 4.90 11.47
C HIS A 246 4.50 3.77 11.75
N ARG A 247 4.35 2.63 11.05
CA ARG A 247 5.29 1.51 11.13
C ARG A 247 6.70 1.94 10.72
N ASP A 248 6.83 2.65 9.61
CA ASP A 248 8.14 3.11 9.12
C ASP A 248 8.79 4.09 10.13
N ILE A 249 8.01 5.02 10.71
CA ILE A 249 8.52 5.98 11.70
C ILE A 249 9.02 5.28 12.97
N MET A 250 8.35 4.22 13.37
CA MET A 250 8.67 3.49 14.59
C MET A 250 9.91 2.60 14.47
N PHE A 251 10.16 2.04 13.29
CA PHE A 251 11.17 0.99 13.12
C PHE A 251 12.30 1.34 12.15
N GLY A 252 12.15 2.33 11.27
CA GLY A 252 13.11 2.64 10.22
C GLY A 252 13.53 1.37 9.45
N GLU A 253 14.82 1.07 9.50
CA GLU A 253 15.46 -0.08 8.84
C GLU A 253 15.45 -1.39 9.68
N ASP A 254 14.68 -1.51 10.78
CA ASP A 254 14.58 -2.80 11.48
C ASP A 254 13.88 -3.85 10.60
N GLU A 255 14.64 -4.85 10.16
CA GLU A 255 14.19 -6.04 9.40
C GLU A 255 13.07 -6.85 10.09
N ASN A 256 12.83 -6.61 11.38
CA ASN A 256 11.76 -7.24 12.16
C ASN A 256 10.51 -6.39 12.27
N LYS A 257 10.42 -5.28 11.53
CA LYS A 257 9.23 -4.43 11.50
C LYS A 257 8.00 -5.19 10.96
N PRO A 258 6.78 -4.86 11.41
CA PRO A 258 5.55 -5.45 10.89
C PRO A 258 5.46 -5.37 9.36
N ILE A 259 5.25 -6.49 8.67
CA ILE A 259 5.24 -6.50 7.19
C ILE A 259 3.93 -5.90 6.63
N SER A 260 4.03 -5.25 5.47
CA SER A 260 2.92 -4.52 4.84
C SER A 260 1.68 -5.39 4.57
N ILE A 261 1.89 -6.66 4.21
CA ILE A 261 0.78 -7.58 3.92
C ILE A 261 -0.05 -7.91 5.16
N ILE A 262 0.56 -8.02 6.35
CA ILE A 262 -0.17 -8.20 7.61
C ILE A 262 -0.98 -6.95 7.93
N ILE A 263 -0.36 -5.76 7.85
CA ILE A 263 -1.03 -4.48 8.11
C ILE A 263 -2.24 -4.30 7.20
N THR A 264 -2.03 -4.50 5.89
CA THR A 264 -3.07 -4.30 4.86
C THR A 264 -4.22 -5.30 5.02
N THR A 265 -3.91 -6.56 5.30
CA THR A 265 -4.92 -7.62 5.46
C THR A 265 -5.79 -7.37 6.69
N LEU A 266 -5.17 -7.13 7.84
CA LEU A 266 -5.90 -6.90 9.08
C LEU A 266 -6.71 -5.59 9.04
N ALA A 267 -6.18 -4.54 8.38
CA ALA A 267 -6.93 -3.30 8.15
C ALA A 267 -8.15 -3.54 7.26
N GLY A 268 -7.98 -4.27 6.14
CA GLY A 268 -9.08 -4.62 5.25
C GLY A 268 -10.16 -5.47 5.93
N GLN A 269 -9.76 -6.41 6.80
CA GLN A 269 -10.72 -7.23 7.57
C GLN A 269 -11.49 -6.39 8.60
N ALA A 270 -10.82 -5.50 9.34
CA ALA A 270 -11.42 -4.69 10.41
C ALA A 270 -12.29 -3.51 9.95
N TYR A 271 -12.06 -3.01 8.74
CA TYR A 271 -12.74 -1.84 8.18
C TYR A 271 -14.23 -2.12 7.89
N ASN A 272 -15.14 -1.23 8.30
CA ASN A 272 -16.59 -1.43 8.15
C ASN A 272 -17.23 -0.53 7.10
N GLY A 273 -16.43 0.15 6.26
CA GLY A 273 -16.93 1.06 5.23
C GLY A 273 -17.04 2.51 5.69
N GLU A 274 -16.37 2.90 6.78
CA GLU A 274 -16.42 4.27 7.29
C GLU A 274 -16.00 5.30 6.21
N THR A 275 -16.78 6.36 6.03
CA THR A 275 -16.47 7.42 5.07
C THR A 275 -15.48 8.44 5.63
N CYS A 276 -15.54 8.70 6.93
CA CYS A 276 -14.61 9.55 7.66
C CYS A 276 -13.30 8.81 7.95
N LEU A 277 -12.16 9.43 7.64
CA LEU A 277 -10.84 8.84 7.81
C LEU A 277 -10.50 8.66 9.29
N TYR A 278 -10.82 9.64 10.13
CA TYR A 278 -10.61 9.52 11.58
C TYR A 278 -11.35 8.31 12.16
N ASP A 279 -12.66 8.17 11.86
CA ASP A 279 -13.45 7.05 12.36
C ASP A 279 -12.94 5.71 11.84
N GLY A 280 -12.69 5.63 10.54
CA GLY A 280 -12.21 4.40 9.92
C GLY A 280 -10.86 3.97 10.49
N LEU A 281 -9.92 4.91 10.67
CA LEU A 281 -8.60 4.63 11.24
C LEU A 281 -8.71 4.05 12.64
N PHE A 282 -9.45 4.70 13.53
CA PHE A 282 -9.54 4.25 14.92
C PHE A 282 -10.41 3.01 15.07
N ASN A 283 -11.47 2.85 14.27
CA ASN A 283 -12.20 1.58 14.23
C ASN A 283 -11.29 0.41 13.80
N VAL A 284 -10.46 0.62 12.77
CA VAL A 284 -9.51 -0.39 12.30
C VAL A 284 -8.48 -0.71 13.39
N ILE A 285 -7.85 0.29 14.00
CA ILE A 285 -6.85 0.10 15.07
C ILE A 285 -7.43 -0.72 16.24
N GLU A 286 -8.66 -0.45 16.65
CA GLU A 286 -9.29 -1.17 17.77
C GLU A 286 -9.64 -2.63 17.43
N LYS A 287 -10.06 -2.91 16.19
CA LYS A 287 -10.60 -4.22 15.80
C LYS A 287 -9.61 -5.13 15.08
N MET A 288 -8.52 -4.61 14.52
CA MET A 288 -7.64 -5.40 13.63
C MET A 288 -7.00 -6.61 14.33
N GLU A 289 -6.72 -6.52 15.63
CA GLU A 289 -6.20 -7.62 16.44
C GLU A 289 -7.14 -8.83 16.50
N GLN A 290 -8.45 -8.61 16.41
CA GLN A 290 -9.47 -9.66 16.52
C GLN A 290 -9.44 -10.63 15.32
N ASN A 291 -8.77 -10.25 14.24
CA ASN A 291 -8.58 -11.09 13.05
C ASN A 291 -7.28 -11.90 13.11
N ILE A 292 -6.60 -11.89 14.26
CA ILE A 292 -5.45 -12.75 14.55
C ILE A 292 -5.94 -13.88 15.43
N HIS A 293 -5.71 -15.13 15.01
CA HIS A 293 -6.12 -16.32 15.76
C HIS A 293 -4.90 -17.15 16.13
N ILE A 294 -5.07 -18.06 17.08
CA ILE A 294 -4.05 -19.05 17.45
C ILE A 294 -4.55 -20.42 17.01
N ASP A 295 -3.75 -21.15 16.25
CA ASP A 295 -4.09 -22.51 15.80
C ASP A 295 -3.93 -23.55 16.93
N CYS A 296 -4.30 -24.80 16.64
CA CYS A 296 -4.17 -25.91 17.60
C CYS A 296 -2.72 -26.21 18.02
N ASN A 297 -1.73 -25.71 17.28
CA ASN A 297 -0.30 -25.88 17.57
C ASN A 297 0.28 -24.67 18.32
N GLY A 298 -0.54 -23.66 18.66
CA GLY A 298 -0.08 -22.45 19.34
C GLY A 298 0.52 -21.39 18.42
N ASN A 299 0.42 -21.54 17.10
CA ASN A 299 0.94 -20.56 16.15
C ASN A 299 -0.08 -19.45 15.90
N TYR A 300 0.41 -18.22 15.77
CA TYR A 300 -0.40 -17.09 15.34
C TYR A 300 -0.73 -17.21 13.85
N VAL A 301 -1.99 -16.94 13.51
CA VAL A 301 -2.53 -17.05 12.16
C VAL A 301 -3.16 -15.73 11.74
N VAL A 302 -2.63 -15.20 10.63
CA VAL A 302 -3.25 -14.14 9.83
C VAL A 302 -3.56 -14.74 8.47
N SER A 303 -4.79 -15.20 8.28
CA SER A 303 -5.19 -15.94 7.08
C SER A 303 -5.21 -15.06 5.84
N ASN A 304 -4.65 -15.55 4.73
CA ASN A 304 -4.85 -14.90 3.44
C ASN A 304 -6.33 -15.06 3.00
N PRO A 305 -7.07 -13.96 2.77
CA PRO A 305 -8.50 -14.00 2.42
C PRO A 305 -8.80 -14.71 1.08
N VAL A 306 -7.79 -14.90 0.22
CA VAL A 306 -7.94 -15.51 -1.10
C VAL A 306 -7.12 -16.79 -1.29
N ASN A 307 -6.39 -17.21 -0.26
CA ASN A 307 -5.63 -18.45 -0.24
C ASN A 307 -5.65 -19.07 1.17
N SER A 308 -6.51 -20.07 1.39
CA SER A 308 -6.67 -20.70 2.71
C SER A 308 -5.44 -21.49 3.18
N GLU A 309 -4.49 -21.77 2.30
CA GLU A 309 -3.25 -22.48 2.60
C GLU A 309 -2.15 -21.55 3.14
N GLU A 310 -2.34 -20.23 3.06
CA GLU A 310 -1.32 -19.24 3.40
C GLU A 310 -1.64 -18.50 4.70
N ASN A 311 -0.66 -18.52 5.60
CA ASN A 311 -0.63 -17.73 6.83
C ASN A 311 0.42 -16.63 6.69
N PHE A 312 0.03 -15.36 6.70
CA PHE A 312 0.97 -14.24 6.62
C PHE A 312 1.84 -14.07 7.87
N ALA A 313 1.49 -14.71 8.98
CA ALA A 313 2.25 -14.75 10.22
C ALA A 313 3.11 -16.02 10.37
N ASP A 314 3.26 -16.84 9.33
CA ASP A 314 4.05 -18.08 9.32
C ASP A 314 5.47 -17.90 9.90
N LYS A 315 6.12 -16.79 9.58
CA LYS A 315 7.49 -16.47 10.01
C LYS A 315 7.58 -16.02 11.47
N TRP A 316 6.48 -15.80 12.19
CA TRP A 316 6.52 -15.38 13.60
C TRP A 316 7.03 -16.46 14.53
N ALA A 317 6.78 -17.74 14.23
CA ALA A 317 7.33 -18.85 15.00
C ALA A 317 8.87 -18.93 14.86
N LYS A 318 9.38 -18.70 13.65
CA LYS A 318 10.83 -18.70 13.36
C LYS A 318 11.53 -17.42 13.85
N TYR A 319 10.85 -16.28 13.80
CA TYR A 319 11.37 -14.97 14.20
C TYR A 319 10.43 -14.27 15.19
N PRO A 320 10.45 -14.65 16.49
CA PRO A 320 9.50 -14.12 17.49
C PRO A 320 9.50 -12.60 17.63
N LYS A 321 10.65 -11.95 17.40
CA LYS A 321 10.77 -10.49 17.43
C LYS A 321 9.80 -9.79 16.46
N ARG A 322 9.45 -10.41 15.33
CA ARG A 322 8.47 -9.86 14.36
C ARG A 322 7.07 -9.77 14.95
N LYS A 323 6.66 -10.79 15.71
CA LYS A 323 5.40 -10.80 16.46
C LYS A 323 5.44 -9.73 17.56
N ASP A 324 6.50 -9.69 18.35
CA ASP A 324 6.63 -8.75 19.47
C ASP A 324 6.61 -7.30 18.96
N ASN A 325 7.32 -7.00 17.87
CA ASN A 325 7.31 -5.70 17.21
C ASN A 325 5.92 -5.34 16.65
N PHE A 326 5.15 -6.31 16.14
CA PHE A 326 3.76 -6.09 15.72
C PHE A 326 2.86 -5.65 16.87
N PHE A 327 2.89 -6.35 18.00
CA PHE A 327 2.06 -5.97 19.16
C PHE A 327 2.55 -4.68 19.81
N LEU A 328 3.86 -4.41 19.82
CA LEU A 328 4.42 -3.14 20.26
C LEU A 328 3.91 -1.97 19.41
N TRP A 329 3.93 -2.14 18.08
CA TRP A 329 3.38 -1.17 17.12
C TRP A 329 1.89 -0.93 17.31
N LEU A 330 1.11 -1.99 17.44
CA LEU A 330 -0.34 -1.89 17.64
C LEU A 330 -0.68 -1.20 18.96
N LYS A 331 0.07 -1.49 20.03
CA LYS A 331 -0.09 -0.81 21.32
C LYS A 331 0.16 0.70 21.20
N ALA A 332 1.21 1.10 20.48
CA ALA A 332 1.49 2.52 20.21
C ALA A 332 0.35 3.19 19.42
N LEU A 333 -0.22 2.51 18.43
CA LEU A 333 -1.38 3.01 17.67
C LEU A 333 -2.64 3.14 18.53
N LYS A 334 -2.93 2.19 19.41
CA LYS A 334 -4.09 2.28 20.33
C LYS A 334 -4.00 3.48 21.28
N MET A 335 -2.78 3.87 21.67
CA MET A 335 -2.54 5.08 22.46
C MET A 335 -2.69 6.38 21.64
N LEU A 336 -2.67 6.33 20.32
CA LEU A 336 -2.75 7.53 19.47
C LEU A 336 -4.06 8.29 19.66
N ASN A 337 -5.19 7.60 19.81
CA ASN A 337 -6.50 8.26 19.87
C ASN A 337 -6.62 9.20 21.08
N SER A 338 -6.24 8.70 22.26
CA SER A 338 -6.23 9.50 23.49
C SER A 338 -5.23 10.65 23.41
N ASN A 339 -4.07 10.43 22.77
CA ASN A 339 -3.08 11.50 22.56
C ASN A 339 -3.62 12.61 21.66
N LEU A 340 -4.28 12.28 20.54
CA LEU A 340 -4.80 13.29 19.59
C LEU A 340 -6.03 14.04 20.12
N THR A 341 -6.90 13.36 20.87
CA THR A 341 -8.10 13.98 21.45
C THR A 341 -7.74 14.96 22.57
N ASN A 342 -6.71 14.68 23.36
CA ASN A 342 -6.28 15.51 24.49
C ASN A 342 -5.30 16.64 24.12
N SER A 343 -4.61 16.57 22.98
CA SER A 343 -3.60 17.56 22.58
C SER A 343 -4.20 18.75 21.80
N LYS A 344 -3.71 19.97 21.97
CA LYS A 344 -4.13 21.15 21.16
C LYS A 344 -2.94 21.94 20.63
N GLY A 345 -3.14 22.70 19.55
CA GLY A 345 -2.14 23.62 19.00
C GLY A 345 -0.78 22.95 18.77
N LEU A 346 0.27 23.51 19.40
CA LEU A 346 1.64 23.00 19.30
C LEU A 346 1.79 21.56 19.77
N GLN A 347 1.13 21.16 20.87
CA GLN A 347 1.21 19.80 21.40
C GLN A 347 0.65 18.78 20.39
N LEU A 348 -0.41 19.14 19.66
CA LEU A 348 -0.97 18.29 18.61
C LEU A 348 0.01 18.13 17.44
N ARG A 349 0.65 19.24 17.02
CA ARG A 349 1.67 19.24 15.96
C ARG A 349 2.85 18.34 16.35
N GLU A 350 3.36 18.47 17.57
CA GLU A 350 4.46 17.64 18.07
C GLU A 350 4.06 16.16 18.17
N SER A 351 2.87 15.87 18.69
CA SER A 351 2.37 14.49 18.77
C SER A 351 2.28 13.86 17.40
N LEU A 352 1.66 14.54 16.43
CA LEU A 352 1.56 14.05 15.05
C LEU A 352 2.94 13.92 14.41
N GLY A 353 3.86 14.86 14.66
CA GLY A 353 5.23 14.82 14.15
C GLY A 353 6.00 13.59 14.63
N LYS A 354 5.83 13.19 15.90
CA LYS A 354 6.39 11.94 16.44
C LYS A 354 5.74 10.69 15.84
N THR A 355 4.45 10.75 15.50
CA THR A 355 3.68 9.60 14.98
C THR A 355 3.92 9.35 13.49
N PHE A 356 3.95 10.41 12.67
CA PHE A 356 3.94 10.29 11.21
C PHE A 356 5.15 10.93 10.53
N GLY A 357 6.00 11.63 11.29
CA GLY A 357 7.20 12.31 10.80
C GLY A 357 7.05 13.82 10.88
N LYS A 358 8.06 14.47 11.47
CA LYS A 358 8.06 15.91 11.75
C LYS A 358 7.91 16.75 10.48
N ASN A 359 8.71 16.47 9.45
CA ASN A 359 8.76 17.28 8.23
C ASN A 359 7.41 17.38 7.51
N ILE A 360 6.70 16.26 7.37
CA ILE A 360 5.40 16.24 6.69
C ILE A 360 4.31 16.93 7.51
N VAL A 361 4.37 16.79 8.84
CA VAL A 361 3.40 17.41 9.75
C VAL A 361 3.62 18.91 9.80
N ASP A 362 4.87 19.36 9.88
CA ASP A 362 5.24 20.76 9.87
C ASP A 362 4.69 21.46 8.63
N LYS A 363 4.88 20.85 7.44
CA LYS A 363 4.33 21.34 6.18
C LYS A 363 2.79 21.46 6.20
N VAL A 364 2.09 20.45 6.69
CA VAL A 364 0.61 20.48 6.78
C VAL A 364 0.11 21.62 7.68
N PHE A 365 0.78 21.86 8.81
CA PHE A 365 0.40 22.94 9.73
C PHE A 365 0.76 24.33 9.17
N GLU A 366 1.84 24.44 8.41
CA GLU A 366 2.22 25.66 7.69
C GLU A 366 1.19 26.01 6.59
N ASP A 367 0.84 25.05 5.74
CA ASP A 367 -0.18 25.22 4.69
C ASP A 367 -1.54 25.61 5.29
N LYS A 368 -1.93 24.99 6.40
CA LYS A 368 -3.15 25.33 7.14
C LYS A 368 -3.10 26.76 7.69
N THR A 369 -1.95 27.21 8.19
CA THR A 369 -1.76 28.58 8.70
C THR A 369 -1.86 29.61 7.59
N ILE A 370 -1.26 29.33 6.42
CA ILE A 370 -1.34 30.17 5.23
C ILE A 370 -2.79 30.28 4.75
N SER A 371 -3.50 29.15 4.65
CA SER A 371 -4.92 29.13 4.27
C SER A 371 -5.79 29.93 5.24
N HIS A 372 -5.58 29.76 6.55
CA HIS A 372 -6.31 30.54 7.57
C HIS A 372 -6.05 32.05 7.45
N LYS A 373 -4.79 32.44 7.19
CA LYS A 373 -4.44 33.85 6.99
C LYS A 373 -5.12 34.42 5.74
N ALA A 374 -5.16 33.65 4.66
CA ALA A 374 -5.85 34.03 3.41
C ALA A 374 -7.38 34.13 3.59
N ASP A 375 -8.00 33.21 4.33
CA ASP A 375 -9.44 33.26 4.61
C ASP A 375 -9.80 34.42 5.54
N ALA A 376 -8.90 34.80 6.47
CA ALA A 376 -9.06 35.97 7.32
C ALA A 376 -8.92 37.29 6.52
N THR A 377 -7.95 37.41 5.62
CA THR A 377 -7.77 38.61 4.79
C THR A 377 -8.82 38.75 3.69
N SER A 378 -9.35 37.64 3.17
CA SER A 378 -10.43 37.64 2.16
C SER A 378 -11.84 37.77 2.75
N GLY A 379 -11.96 37.89 4.09
CA GLY A 379 -13.25 38.05 4.77
C GLY A 379 -14.14 36.80 4.74
N LYS A 380 -13.59 35.64 4.39
CA LYS A 380 -14.28 34.34 4.49
C LYS A 380 -14.43 33.88 5.93
N LEU A 381 -13.49 34.26 6.80
CA LEU A 381 -13.60 34.06 8.23
C LEU A 381 -14.57 35.09 8.84
N ARG A 382 -15.55 34.59 9.58
CA ARG A 382 -16.57 35.38 10.25
C ARG A 382 -16.62 35.05 11.74
N VAL A 383 -16.94 36.03 12.57
CA VAL A 383 -17.14 35.88 14.02
C VAL A 383 -18.63 35.80 14.29
N ALA A 384 -19.09 34.66 14.80
CA ALA A 384 -20.45 34.50 15.30
C ALA A 384 -20.69 35.40 16.52
N SER A 385 -21.95 35.68 16.85
CA SER A 385 -22.31 36.47 18.05
C SER A 385 -21.80 35.85 19.36
N THR A 386 -21.48 34.56 19.35
CA THR A 386 -20.86 33.80 20.46
C THR A 386 -19.34 33.93 20.54
N GLY A 387 -18.70 34.68 19.64
CA GLY A 387 -17.24 34.81 19.57
C GLY A 387 -16.52 33.67 18.85
N LEU A 388 -17.26 32.66 18.35
CA LEU A 388 -16.70 31.56 17.58
C LEU A 388 -16.35 32.00 16.15
N LEU A 389 -15.19 31.56 15.66
CA LEU A 389 -14.73 31.75 14.29
C LEU A 389 -15.35 30.70 13.37
N GLY A 390 -15.99 31.13 12.29
CA GLY A 390 -16.66 30.24 11.33
C GLY A 390 -17.02 30.95 10.02
N SER A 391 -17.89 30.33 9.22
CA SER A 391 -18.40 30.91 7.96
C SER A 391 -19.65 31.79 8.14
N ILE A 392 -20.23 31.80 9.35
CA ILE A 392 -21.47 32.50 9.70
C ILE A 392 -21.13 33.54 10.79
N GLY A 393 -21.57 34.78 10.60
CA GLY A 393 -21.30 35.87 11.55
C GLY A 393 -20.88 37.18 10.87
N LYS A 394 -20.24 38.08 11.63
CA LYS A 394 -19.63 39.31 11.10
C LYS A 394 -18.27 39.02 10.49
N THR A 395 -17.98 39.58 9.33
CA THR A 395 -16.69 39.42 8.65
C THR A 395 -15.54 39.89 9.55
N LEU A 396 -14.54 39.04 9.70
CA LEU A 396 -13.32 39.37 10.42
C LEU A 396 -12.43 40.18 9.49
N ASN A 397 -12.27 41.48 9.75
CA ASN A 397 -11.40 42.33 8.94
C ASN A 397 -9.99 42.29 9.54
N ALA A 398 -9.13 41.40 9.02
CA ALA A 398 -7.78 41.17 9.51
C ALA A 398 -6.72 42.08 8.83
N ASN A 399 -7.12 43.21 8.26
CA ASN A 399 -6.17 44.25 7.86
C ASN A 399 -5.55 44.81 9.14
N ASN A 400 -4.30 44.41 9.43
CA ASN A 400 -3.52 44.95 10.54
C ASN A 400 -3.37 46.46 10.37
N THR A 401 -4.21 47.25 11.04
CA THR A 401 -4.08 48.72 11.12
C THR A 401 -3.46 49.18 12.44
N PHE A 402 -2.89 48.27 13.22
CA PHE A 402 -2.23 48.60 14.48
C PHE A 402 -0.77 49.00 14.21
N TYR A 403 -0.56 50.28 13.94
CA TYR A 403 0.73 50.92 14.15
C TYR A 403 0.77 51.30 15.63
N GLY A 404 1.52 50.56 16.44
CA GLY A 404 1.76 50.97 17.82
C GLY A 404 2.53 52.28 17.81
N GLU A 405 1.96 53.32 18.39
CA GLU A 405 2.73 54.51 18.76
C GLU A 405 3.59 54.15 19.98
N GLU A 406 4.87 54.53 19.91
CA GLU A 406 5.92 54.24 20.91
C GLU A 406 5.63 54.79 22.31
#